data_AF-A0A8J6L4R4-F1
#
_entry.id   AF-A0A8J6L4R4-F1
#
_cell.length_a   1.000
_cell.length_b   1.000
_cell.length_c   1.000
_cell.angle_alpha   90.00
_cell.angle_beta   90.00
_cell.angle_gamma   90.00
#
_symmetry.space_group_name_H-M   'P 1'
#
loop_
_entity.id
_entity.type
_entity.pdbx_description
1 polymer ?
#
loop_
_entity_poly.entity_id
_entity_poly.type
_entity_poly.pdbx_seq_one_letter_code
_entity_poly.pdbx_strand_id
1 'polypeptide(L)'
;MQRKGCGQLSAGEVGQLLFPHVEISVIFRSRDVGDEWSAVGGVYPSEDLSCACPRSHAVPRPSGLGSLQHRTLSQPAGPKPARHFSPLGIETLSRPEVVSRRRACAAGILGQAIPDHFAASPVLRLLNIGRKLYEGKTKEVYELLDSPGRILLQSKDQITAGNAARKNHLEGKAAISNKITSCIFQLLQDAGIKTAFTKKCGETAFIAPQCEMIPIEWVCRRIATGSFLKRNPGVKEGYKFYPPKVEMFFKDDANNDPQWSEEQLIAAQFCFAGLAIGQTEVDIMSHATQAIFEILEKAWLPQNCTLVDMKIEFGVDVTTKEIVLADVIDNDSWRLWPSGDRSQQKDKQSYRDLKEVTPEGLQMVKKNFEWVADRVELLLKSDSQCRVVVLMGSASDLGHCEKIKKACGNFGIPCELRVTSAHKGPDETLRIKAEYEGDGIPTVFVAVAGRSNGLGPVMSGNTAYPVISCPPITPDWGAQDVWSSLRLPSGLGCSTILSPEGSAQFAAQIFGLNNHLVWAKLRASILNTWISLKQADKKIRESNL
;
A
#
# COMPACT_ATOMS: atom_id res chain seq x y z
N MET A 1 -11.92 65.59 29.25
CA MET A 1 -12.97 66.61 29.50
C MET A 1 -14.14 65.96 30.26
N GLN A 2 -15.01 66.79 30.84
CA GLN A 2 -16.20 66.44 31.66
C GLN A 2 -17.22 65.54 30.91
N ARG A 3 -18.18 64.81 31.54
CA ARG A 3 -18.62 64.66 32.95
C ARG A 3 -19.50 63.40 33.14
N LYS A 4 -19.42 62.80 34.35
CA LYS A 4 -20.48 62.17 35.19
C LYS A 4 -21.48 61.13 34.63
N GLY A 5 -21.56 60.01 35.36
CA GLY A 5 -22.78 59.23 35.65
C GLY A 5 -22.61 58.37 36.90
N CYS A 6 -23.30 58.70 38.02
CA CYS A 6 -23.46 57.79 39.17
C CYS A 6 -24.42 56.64 38.78
N GLY A 7 -24.47 55.47 39.40
CA GLY A 7 -23.92 55.01 40.68
C GLY A 7 -25.03 54.41 41.58
N GLN A 8 -24.70 53.33 42.31
CA GLN A 8 -25.54 52.56 43.28
C GLN A 8 -26.57 51.56 42.66
N LEU A 9 -26.97 50.43 43.28
CA LEU A 9 -26.56 49.76 44.54
C LEU A 9 -26.87 48.22 44.58
N SER A 10 -26.03 47.46 45.29
CA SER A 10 -26.27 46.21 46.10
C SER A 10 -27.00 44.94 45.62
N ALA A 11 -26.25 43.82 45.75
CA ALA A 11 -26.58 42.55 46.46
C ALA A 11 -27.61 41.53 45.91
N GLY A 12 -27.21 40.24 45.92
CA GLY A 12 -28.09 39.08 45.71
C GLY A 12 -27.34 37.85 45.18
N GLU A 13 -27.40 36.73 45.91
CA GLU A 13 -26.67 35.47 45.76
C GLU A 13 -26.87 34.71 44.42
N VAL A 14 -25.99 33.74 44.11
CA VAL A 14 -26.30 32.28 43.97
C VAL A 14 -25.14 31.50 43.31
N GLY A 15 -24.82 30.31 43.85
CA GLY A 15 -24.46 29.14 43.03
C GLY A 15 -22.97 28.80 42.84
N GLN A 16 -22.36 28.10 43.80
CA GLN A 16 -21.25 27.19 43.50
C GLN A 16 -21.78 25.89 42.87
N LEU A 17 -21.15 25.41 41.80
CA LEU A 17 -21.16 23.99 41.42
C LEU A 17 -19.80 23.62 40.81
N LEU A 18 -19.16 22.60 41.37
CA LEU A 18 -17.81 22.17 41.06
C LEU A 18 -17.81 21.08 39.98
N PHE A 19 -16.86 21.16 39.04
CA PHE A 19 -16.36 20.02 38.28
C PHE A 19 -14.83 20.03 38.32
N PRO A 20 -14.16 18.87 38.56
CA PRO A 20 -12.72 18.85 38.80
C PRO A 20 -11.92 18.91 37.48
N HIS A 21 -11.03 19.90 37.38
CA HIS A 21 -9.92 19.83 36.44
C HIS A 21 -8.84 18.86 36.96
N VAL A 22 -8.46 17.89 36.14
CA VAL A 22 -7.26 17.07 36.37
C VAL A 22 -6.09 17.74 35.66
N GLU A 23 -5.27 18.49 36.39
CA GLU A 23 -3.97 18.95 35.89
C GLU A 23 -2.94 17.82 36.01
N ILE A 24 -2.38 17.40 34.87
CA ILE A 24 -1.21 16.51 34.83
C ILE A 24 0.04 17.39 34.70
N SER A 25 0.65 17.73 35.83
CA SER A 25 1.91 18.46 35.89
C SER A 25 3.08 17.58 35.47
N VAL A 26 3.52 17.71 34.21
CA VAL A 26 4.74 17.06 33.72
C VAL A 26 5.97 17.86 34.19
N ILE A 27 6.69 17.32 35.17
CA ILE A 27 7.95 17.90 35.65
C ILE A 27 9.06 17.59 34.64
N PHE A 28 9.49 18.61 33.88
CA PHE A 28 10.77 18.58 33.19
C PHE A 28 11.89 18.82 34.20
N ARG A 29 12.78 17.84 34.39
CA ARG A 29 14.13 18.09 34.93
C ARG A 29 15.09 18.28 33.77
N SER A 30 15.65 19.48 33.64
CA SER A 30 16.89 19.68 32.92
C SER A 30 18.02 18.88 33.59
N ARG A 31 18.94 18.35 32.78
CA ARG A 31 20.28 17.97 33.24
C ARG A 31 21.27 18.85 32.49
N ASP A 32 22.04 19.61 33.25
CA ASP A 32 23.12 20.43 32.72
C ASP A 32 24.25 19.55 32.18
N VAL A 33 24.96 20.11 31.19
CA VAL A 33 26.20 19.56 30.64
C VAL A 33 27.36 20.21 31.39
N GLY A 34 28.30 19.40 31.86
CA GLY A 34 29.54 19.88 32.47
C GLY A 34 30.70 18.96 32.08
N ASP A 35 31.67 19.50 31.35
CA ASP A 35 32.98 18.88 31.13
C ASP A 35 33.84 18.98 32.40
N GLU A 36 34.65 17.95 32.70
CA GLU A 36 36.08 18.16 32.99
C GLU A 36 36.88 16.83 33.03
N TRP A 37 38.21 16.96 33.03
CA TRP A 37 39.20 15.92 32.71
C TRP A 37 39.95 15.38 33.95
N SER A 38 40.64 14.24 33.75
CA SER A 38 41.78 13.71 34.56
C SER A 38 41.46 13.05 35.91
N ALA A 39 42.27 12.15 36.50
CA ALA A 39 43.25 11.15 36.03
C ALA A 39 43.71 10.30 37.26
N VAL A 40 44.28 9.09 37.04
CA VAL A 40 44.98 8.23 38.06
C VAL A 40 44.05 7.66 39.17
N GLY A 41 44.16 6.44 39.74
CA GLY A 41 45.00 5.24 39.54
C GLY A 41 45.13 4.46 40.88
N GLY A 42 45.06 3.11 40.92
CA GLY A 42 45.32 2.36 42.19
C GLY A 42 44.69 0.96 42.41
N VAL A 43 45.29 -0.10 41.84
CA VAL A 43 45.84 -1.31 42.52
C VAL A 43 45.15 -1.92 43.79
N TYR A 44 44.49 -3.09 43.62
CA TYR A 44 44.46 -4.36 44.45
C TYR A 44 44.02 -4.37 45.96
N PRO A 45 43.73 -5.55 46.62
CA PRO A 45 43.47 -6.94 46.14
C PRO A 45 42.24 -7.70 46.76
N SER A 46 41.96 -8.90 46.20
CA SER A 46 41.37 -10.18 46.73
C SER A 46 40.64 -10.32 48.08
N GLU A 47 39.58 -11.17 48.11
CA GLU A 47 39.62 -12.53 48.73
C GLU A 47 38.40 -13.43 48.39
N ASP A 48 38.59 -14.75 48.44
CA ASP A 48 37.59 -15.84 48.23
C ASP A 48 36.91 -16.26 49.54
N LEU A 49 35.78 -17.02 49.49
CA LEU A 49 35.56 -18.26 50.28
C LEU A 49 34.20 -18.98 50.06
N SER A 50 34.27 -20.13 49.37
CA SER A 50 33.56 -21.42 49.54
C SER A 50 32.22 -21.62 50.29
N CYS A 51 31.34 -22.39 49.62
CA CYS A 51 30.60 -23.61 50.08
C CYS A 51 29.80 -23.65 51.41
N ALA A 52 28.53 -24.10 51.31
CA ALA A 52 28.02 -25.32 51.98
C ALA A 52 26.63 -25.77 51.46
N CYS A 53 26.35 -27.08 51.53
CA CYS A 53 25.06 -27.70 51.19
C CYS A 53 24.84 -28.92 52.11
N PRO A 54 23.60 -29.21 52.59
CA PRO A 54 23.28 -30.50 53.21
C PRO A 54 22.16 -31.30 52.52
N ARG A 55 22.54 -32.49 52.07
CA ARG A 55 21.87 -33.81 52.17
C ARG A 55 20.52 -33.85 52.93
N SER A 56 19.39 -34.32 52.37
CA SER A 56 18.97 -35.67 51.90
C SER A 56 18.25 -36.54 52.96
N HIS A 57 17.03 -37.02 52.67
CA HIS A 57 16.42 -38.22 53.27
C HIS A 57 15.40 -38.88 52.31
N ALA A 58 14.95 -40.10 52.62
CA ALA A 58 14.58 -41.10 51.60
C ALA A 58 13.13 -41.65 51.64
N VAL A 59 12.76 -42.18 50.47
CA VAL A 59 11.69 -43.12 50.03
C VAL A 59 11.11 -44.07 51.12
N PRO A 60 9.79 -44.39 51.09
CA PRO A 60 9.33 -45.66 50.49
C PRO A 60 8.13 -45.55 49.51
N ARG A 61 7.96 -46.57 48.63
CA ARG A 61 6.72 -46.83 47.82
C ARG A 61 5.76 -47.77 48.58
N PRO A 62 4.45 -47.80 48.26
CA PRO A 62 3.86 -48.81 47.33
C PRO A 62 2.71 -48.20 46.45
N SER A 63 1.90 -48.86 45.59
CA SER A 63 1.88 -50.14 44.83
C SER A 63 0.77 -50.07 43.72
N GLY A 64 0.71 -51.07 42.81
CA GLY A 64 -0.45 -51.34 41.91
C GLY A 64 -0.24 -50.95 40.43
N LEU A 65 -0.15 -51.88 39.46
CA LEU A 65 -1.16 -52.79 38.85
C LEU A 65 -2.04 -52.11 37.79
N GLY A 66 -1.95 -52.60 36.55
CA GLY A 66 -2.68 -52.06 35.39
C GLY A 66 -2.15 -52.59 34.04
N SER A 67 -2.23 -53.91 33.83
CA SER A 67 -1.79 -54.56 32.58
C SER A 67 -2.86 -54.50 31.49
N LEU A 68 -2.46 -54.26 30.24
CA LEU A 68 -3.09 -54.86 29.06
C LEU A 68 -2.12 -54.80 27.86
N GLN A 69 -1.70 -55.97 27.37
CA GLN A 69 -1.07 -56.13 26.07
C GLN A 69 -2.15 -56.41 25.02
N HIS A 70 -1.98 -55.93 23.78
CA HIS A 70 -2.36 -56.74 22.62
C HIS A 70 -1.42 -56.48 21.43
N ARG A 71 -1.37 -57.47 20.53
CA ARG A 71 -0.25 -57.73 19.62
C ARG A 71 -0.29 -56.95 18.30
N THR A 72 0.92 -56.83 17.74
CA THR A 72 1.26 -56.65 16.32
C THR A 72 0.29 -57.20 15.29
N LEU A 73 0.19 -56.53 14.13
CA LEU A 73 0.14 -57.20 12.82
C LEU A 73 0.72 -56.29 11.71
N SER A 74 1.15 -56.92 10.62
CA SER A 74 2.04 -56.39 9.57
C SER A 74 1.32 -55.96 8.28
N GLN A 75 2.05 -55.29 7.38
CA GLN A 75 1.62 -54.94 6.01
C GLN A 75 1.29 -56.18 5.15
N PRO A 76 0.65 -56.01 3.96
CA PRO A 76 1.44 -55.82 2.73
C PRO A 76 0.86 -54.78 1.74
N ALA A 77 1.51 -54.63 0.58
CA ALA A 77 1.33 -53.53 -0.37
C ALA A 77 0.81 -53.96 -1.78
N GLY A 78 0.34 -52.97 -2.55
CA GLY A 78 0.26 -52.95 -4.03
C GLY A 78 -1.14 -53.06 -4.65
N PRO A 79 -1.31 -52.80 -5.97
CA PRO A 79 -0.41 -52.12 -6.91
C PRO A 79 -1.09 -51.00 -7.76
N LYS A 80 -0.29 -50.23 -8.51
CA LYS A 80 -0.75 -49.35 -9.62
C LYS A 80 -0.97 -50.16 -10.90
N PRO A 81 -1.68 -49.58 -11.90
CA PRO A 81 -1.23 -49.72 -13.28
C PRO A 81 -0.99 -48.37 -13.97
N ALA A 82 0.00 -48.34 -14.87
CA ALA A 82 0.22 -47.27 -15.83
C ALA A 82 -0.11 -47.79 -17.24
N ARG A 83 -0.46 -46.90 -18.19
CA ARG A 83 -0.34 -47.16 -19.62
C ARG A 83 0.17 -45.91 -20.35
N HIS A 84 1.26 -46.07 -21.08
CA HIS A 84 1.68 -45.16 -22.14
C HIS A 84 0.82 -45.39 -23.39
N PHE A 85 0.66 -44.34 -24.21
CA PHE A 85 0.74 -44.44 -25.67
C PHE A 85 1.28 -43.12 -26.24
N SER A 86 2.08 -43.20 -27.29
CA SER A 86 2.75 -42.11 -28.03
C SER A 86 2.85 -42.57 -29.52
N PRO A 87 3.23 -41.74 -30.51
CA PRO A 87 2.39 -41.61 -31.71
C PRO A 87 3.03 -42.04 -33.05
N LEU A 88 2.16 -42.23 -34.06
CA LEU A 88 2.41 -42.40 -35.50
C LEU A 88 1.17 -41.82 -36.23
N GLY A 89 1.17 -41.24 -37.43
CA GLY A 89 2.18 -40.78 -38.40
C GLY A 89 1.41 -40.09 -39.56
N ILE A 90 1.83 -38.91 -40.05
CA ILE A 90 2.53 -38.68 -41.34
C ILE A 90 1.60 -38.55 -42.58
N GLU A 91 2.02 -37.69 -43.53
CA GLU A 91 1.48 -37.43 -44.89
C GLU A 91 0.15 -36.67 -45.07
N THR A 92 -0.09 -35.87 -46.13
CA THR A 92 0.70 -34.86 -46.91
C THR A 92 -0.27 -34.12 -47.86
N LEU A 93 0.17 -33.00 -48.50
CA LEU A 93 -0.46 -32.31 -49.65
C LEU A 93 -1.84 -31.62 -49.36
N SER A 94 -2.26 -30.52 -50.00
CA SER A 94 -1.62 -29.54 -50.89
C SER A 94 -2.50 -28.28 -50.98
N ARG A 95 -1.93 -27.07 -51.16
CA ARG A 95 -2.68 -25.87 -51.59
C ARG A 95 -3.14 -26.03 -53.06
N PRO A 96 -4.26 -25.40 -53.50
CA PRO A 96 -4.18 -24.01 -53.98
C PRO A 96 -5.37 -23.11 -53.58
N GLU A 97 -5.27 -21.84 -53.96
CA GLU A 97 -6.24 -20.75 -53.76
C GLU A 97 -7.44 -20.86 -54.72
N VAL A 98 -8.54 -20.12 -54.45
CA VAL A 98 -9.05 -19.01 -55.30
C VAL A 98 -10.45 -18.53 -54.83
N VAL A 99 -10.48 -17.25 -54.44
CA VAL A 99 -11.52 -16.22 -54.60
C VAL A 99 -12.90 -16.63 -55.17
N SER A 100 -14.01 -16.33 -54.49
CA SER A 100 -14.97 -15.30 -54.99
C SER A 100 -16.20 -14.95 -54.10
N ARG A 101 -16.47 -13.63 -54.09
CA ARG A 101 -17.77 -12.92 -54.12
C ARG A 101 -18.81 -13.04 -52.97
N ARG A 102 -19.06 -11.85 -52.40
CA ARG A 102 -20.17 -11.44 -51.53
C ARG A 102 -21.58 -11.74 -52.10
N ARG A 103 -22.52 -12.13 -51.21
CA ARG A 103 -23.86 -11.52 -50.97
C ARG A 103 -24.16 -11.74 -49.48
N ALA A 104 -24.30 -10.72 -48.64
CA ALA A 104 -25.40 -9.76 -48.55
C ALA A 104 -26.71 -10.40 -48.06
N CYS A 105 -26.84 -10.55 -46.73
CA CYS A 105 -28.10 -10.58 -46.00
C CYS A 105 -27.98 -9.61 -44.82
N ALA A 106 -28.78 -8.55 -44.82
CA ALA A 106 -28.83 -7.55 -43.75
C ALA A 106 -30.27 -7.43 -43.25
N ALA A 107 -30.52 -7.95 -42.05
CA ALA A 107 -31.68 -7.70 -41.20
C ALA A 107 -31.40 -8.38 -39.85
N GLY A 108 -31.59 -7.76 -38.69
CA GLY A 108 -31.90 -6.36 -38.43
C GLY A 108 -31.85 -6.14 -36.91
N ILE A 109 -30.81 -5.47 -36.43
CA ILE A 109 -30.70 -5.00 -35.04
C ILE A 109 -30.35 -3.52 -35.12
N LEU A 110 -31.19 -2.67 -34.54
CA LEU A 110 -30.96 -1.23 -34.39
C LEU A 110 -29.84 -1.02 -33.35
N GLY A 111 -28.59 -1.22 -33.78
CA GLY A 111 -27.44 -0.76 -33.04
C GLY A 111 -27.47 0.77 -32.98
N GLN A 112 -27.29 1.33 -31.78
CA GLN A 112 -26.98 2.75 -31.64
C GLN A 112 -25.70 3.02 -32.44
N ALA A 113 -25.68 4.10 -33.22
CA ALA A 113 -24.49 4.49 -33.95
C ALA A 113 -23.33 4.70 -32.97
N ILE A 114 -22.17 4.10 -33.26
CA ILE A 114 -20.93 4.32 -32.50
C ILE A 114 -20.66 5.83 -32.49
N PRO A 115 -20.61 6.51 -31.34
CA PRO A 115 -20.41 7.95 -31.29
C PRO A 115 -19.13 8.38 -32.01
N ASP A 116 -19.18 9.47 -32.79
CA ASP A 116 -18.13 9.85 -33.76
C ASP A 116 -16.72 9.92 -33.16
N HIS A 117 -16.58 10.26 -31.87
CA HIS A 117 -15.30 10.32 -31.19
C HIS A 117 -14.61 8.95 -31.03
N PHE A 118 -15.35 7.84 -30.97
CA PHE A 118 -14.76 6.49 -30.98
C PHE A 118 -14.19 6.11 -32.35
N ALA A 119 -14.73 6.68 -33.44
CA ALA A 119 -14.28 6.37 -34.79
C ALA A 119 -12.82 6.78 -35.05
N ALA A 120 -12.25 7.71 -34.28
CA ALA A 120 -10.87 8.17 -34.46
C ALA A 120 -9.79 7.17 -33.99
N SER A 121 -10.12 6.24 -33.07
CA SER A 121 -9.13 5.33 -32.45
C SER A 121 -9.17 3.92 -33.07
N PRO A 122 -8.07 3.43 -33.69
CA PRO A 122 -8.03 2.07 -34.26
C PRO A 122 -8.30 0.97 -33.23
N VAL A 123 -7.95 1.21 -31.96
CA VAL A 123 -8.15 0.25 -30.86
C VAL A 123 -9.62 0.19 -30.43
N LEU A 124 -10.31 1.34 -30.38
CA LEU A 124 -11.72 1.39 -29.98
C LEU A 124 -12.65 0.80 -31.03
N ARG A 125 -12.27 0.85 -32.33
CA ARG A 125 -12.99 0.16 -33.42
C ARG A 125 -13.01 -1.37 -33.33
N LEU A 126 -12.13 -1.97 -32.53
CA LEU A 126 -12.05 -3.43 -32.33
C LEU A 126 -12.85 -3.91 -31.10
N LEU A 127 -13.46 -2.99 -30.35
CA LEU A 127 -14.31 -3.32 -29.19
C LEU A 127 -15.78 -3.27 -29.57
N ASN A 128 -16.52 -4.30 -29.18
CA ASN A 128 -17.98 -4.35 -29.30
C ASN A 128 -18.63 -3.53 -28.17
N ILE A 129 -18.65 -2.21 -28.37
CA ILE A 129 -19.20 -1.24 -27.42
C ILE A 129 -20.73 -1.36 -27.41
N GLY A 130 -21.29 -1.61 -26.23
CA GLY A 130 -22.74 -1.67 -25.99
C GLY A 130 -23.34 -0.29 -25.70
N ARG A 131 -24.49 -0.29 -25.03
CA ARG A 131 -25.18 0.94 -24.63
C ARG A 131 -24.36 1.78 -23.66
N LYS A 132 -24.59 3.10 -23.69
CA LYS A 132 -24.15 4.03 -22.64
C LYS A 132 -24.95 3.77 -21.35
N LEU A 133 -24.24 3.51 -20.26
CA LEU A 133 -24.80 3.22 -18.93
C LEU A 133 -24.92 4.49 -18.07
N TYR A 134 -23.94 5.39 -18.19
CA TYR A 134 -23.88 6.64 -17.42
C TYR A 134 -23.17 7.73 -18.23
N GLU A 135 -23.62 8.99 -18.06
CA GLU A 135 -22.93 10.17 -18.56
C GLU A 135 -22.76 11.17 -17.41
N GLY A 136 -21.51 11.54 -17.15
CA GLY A 136 -21.14 12.57 -16.19
C GLY A 136 -20.53 13.80 -16.85
N LYS A 137 -20.19 14.79 -16.02
CA LYS A 137 -19.64 16.08 -16.44
C LYS A 137 -18.35 15.98 -17.29
N THR A 138 -17.53 14.95 -17.06
CA THR A 138 -16.19 14.78 -17.66
C THR A 138 -15.94 13.40 -18.26
N LYS A 139 -16.90 12.47 -18.15
CA LYS A 139 -16.74 11.06 -18.56
C LYS A 139 -18.07 10.42 -18.96
N GLU A 140 -18.01 9.41 -19.81
CA GLU A 140 -19.10 8.53 -20.21
C GLU A 140 -18.71 7.08 -19.93
N VAL A 141 -19.69 6.26 -19.55
CA VAL A 141 -19.47 4.84 -19.23
C VAL A 141 -20.32 3.99 -20.17
N TYR A 142 -19.69 3.03 -20.84
CA TYR A 142 -20.31 2.14 -21.81
C TYR A 142 -20.16 0.68 -21.40
N GLU A 143 -21.18 -0.11 -21.70
CA GLU A 143 -21.16 -1.57 -21.61
C GLU A 143 -20.19 -2.17 -22.64
N LEU A 144 -19.53 -3.29 -22.34
CA LEU A 144 -18.71 -4.05 -23.30
C LEU A 144 -19.32 -5.43 -23.52
N LEU A 145 -19.93 -5.64 -24.70
CA LEU A 145 -20.74 -6.83 -24.97
C LEU A 145 -19.91 -8.12 -24.97
N ASP A 146 -18.66 -8.04 -25.42
CA ASP A 146 -17.72 -9.18 -25.46
C ASP A 146 -16.95 -9.37 -24.14
N SER A 147 -17.30 -8.64 -23.07
CA SER A 147 -16.56 -8.66 -21.80
C SER A 147 -17.51 -8.45 -20.61
N PRO A 148 -18.27 -9.50 -20.22
CA PRO A 148 -19.24 -9.41 -19.13
C PRO A 148 -18.58 -8.98 -17.82
N GLY A 149 -19.27 -8.14 -17.05
CA GLY A 149 -18.76 -7.54 -15.82
C GLY A 149 -17.68 -6.47 -16.02
N ARG A 150 -17.47 -5.98 -17.26
CA ARG A 150 -16.54 -4.88 -17.56
C ARG A 150 -17.22 -3.74 -18.33
N ILE A 151 -16.67 -2.56 -18.14
CA ILE A 151 -17.12 -1.30 -18.73
C ILE A 151 -15.96 -0.54 -19.36
N LEU A 152 -16.27 0.28 -20.34
CA LEU A 152 -15.37 1.26 -20.94
C LEU A 152 -15.67 2.64 -20.36
N LEU A 153 -14.66 3.30 -19.77
CA LEU A 153 -14.75 4.67 -19.30
C LEU A 153 -14.06 5.58 -20.30
N GLN A 154 -14.85 6.42 -20.99
CA GLN A 154 -14.40 7.38 -22.00
C GLN A 154 -14.38 8.79 -21.40
N SER A 155 -13.22 9.43 -21.38
CA SER A 155 -13.07 10.82 -20.91
C SER A 155 -13.52 11.84 -21.96
N LYS A 156 -13.93 13.03 -21.51
CA LYS A 156 -14.40 14.14 -22.35
C LYS A 156 -13.47 15.35 -22.24
N ASP A 157 -13.31 16.10 -23.33
CA ASP A 157 -12.53 17.36 -23.38
C ASP A 157 -13.29 18.52 -22.72
N GLN A 158 -13.67 18.33 -21.45
CA GLN A 158 -14.46 19.27 -20.67
C GLN A 158 -13.80 19.50 -19.30
N ILE A 159 -13.69 20.76 -18.90
CA ILE A 159 -13.32 21.16 -17.55
C ILE A 159 -14.49 21.90 -16.89
N THR A 160 -14.76 21.58 -15.63
CA THR A 160 -15.93 22.09 -14.89
C THR A 160 -15.59 22.49 -13.46
N ALA A 161 -16.23 23.51 -12.90
CA ALA A 161 -16.09 23.91 -11.50
C ALA A 161 -17.42 24.43 -10.93
N GLY A 162 -17.58 24.32 -9.60
CA GLY A 162 -18.80 24.74 -8.89
C GLY A 162 -20.05 24.06 -9.42
N ASN A 163 -20.14 22.74 -9.29
CA ASN A 163 -21.28 21.91 -9.71
C ASN A 163 -21.73 22.17 -11.17
N ALA A 164 -20.75 22.34 -12.04
CA ALA A 164 -20.88 22.67 -13.47
C ALA A 164 -21.48 24.06 -13.80
N ALA A 165 -21.64 24.95 -12.81
CA ALA A 165 -21.96 26.37 -13.06
C ALA A 165 -20.88 27.08 -13.90
N ARG A 166 -19.61 26.65 -13.78
CA ARG A 166 -18.52 26.98 -14.70
C ARG A 166 -18.16 25.74 -15.51
N LYS A 167 -18.17 25.86 -16.84
CA LYS A 167 -17.81 24.77 -17.79
C LYS A 167 -17.12 25.35 -19.03
N ASN A 168 -16.07 24.67 -19.50
CA ASN A 168 -15.37 25.03 -20.74
C ASN A 168 -14.91 23.76 -21.47
N HIS A 169 -14.92 23.81 -22.81
CA HIS A 169 -14.18 22.85 -23.63
C HIS A 169 -12.68 23.07 -23.44
N LEU A 170 -11.92 21.99 -23.28
CA LEU A 170 -10.46 22.04 -23.16
C LEU A 170 -9.85 20.87 -23.94
N GLU A 171 -9.49 21.13 -25.19
CA GLU A 171 -8.97 20.14 -26.14
C GLU A 171 -7.75 19.40 -25.59
N GLY A 172 -7.80 18.07 -25.62
CA GLY A 172 -6.75 17.18 -25.12
C GLY A 172 -6.84 16.86 -23.62
N LYS A 173 -7.74 17.49 -22.84
CA LYS A 173 -7.95 17.13 -21.43
C LYS A 173 -8.39 15.68 -21.28
N ALA A 174 -9.19 15.13 -22.18
CA ALA A 174 -9.62 13.72 -22.15
C ALA A 174 -8.42 12.77 -22.15
N ALA A 175 -7.44 13.02 -23.02
CA ALA A 175 -6.22 12.22 -23.11
C ALA A 175 -5.34 12.39 -21.87
N ILE A 176 -5.19 13.62 -21.36
CA ILE A 176 -4.44 13.92 -20.14
C ILE A 176 -5.06 13.22 -18.92
N SER A 177 -6.36 13.37 -18.69
CA SER A 177 -7.09 12.74 -17.58
C SER A 177 -6.99 11.22 -17.62
N ASN A 178 -7.17 10.61 -18.80
CA ASN A 178 -7.04 9.17 -18.98
C ASN A 178 -5.60 8.67 -18.79
N LYS A 179 -4.58 9.42 -19.27
CA LYS A 179 -3.16 9.10 -19.03
C LYS A 179 -2.85 9.10 -17.54
N ILE A 180 -3.20 10.18 -16.83
CA ILE A 180 -2.96 10.30 -15.39
C ILE A 180 -3.67 9.18 -14.63
N THR A 181 -4.96 8.97 -14.87
CA THR A 181 -5.73 7.92 -14.19
C THR A 181 -5.16 6.52 -14.45
N SER A 182 -4.79 6.21 -15.71
CA SER A 182 -4.18 4.92 -16.05
C SER A 182 -2.85 4.69 -15.32
N CYS A 183 -1.98 5.70 -15.23
CA CYS A 183 -0.71 5.60 -14.51
C CYS A 183 -0.91 5.47 -13.00
N ILE A 184 -1.82 6.25 -12.41
CA ILE A 184 -2.12 6.21 -10.97
C ILE A 184 -2.78 4.90 -10.57
N PHE A 185 -3.73 4.38 -11.34
CA PHE A 185 -4.36 3.10 -11.06
C PHE A 185 -3.39 1.92 -11.27
N GLN A 186 -2.51 1.97 -12.27
CA GLN A 186 -1.43 0.98 -12.41
C GLN A 186 -0.51 0.98 -11.17
N LEU A 187 -0.04 2.15 -10.72
CA LEU A 187 0.79 2.29 -9.53
C LEU A 187 0.13 1.69 -8.27
N LEU A 188 -1.15 1.99 -8.07
CA LEU A 188 -1.92 1.51 -6.92
C LEU A 188 -2.19 0.00 -7.00
N GLN A 189 -2.48 -0.55 -8.18
CA GLN A 189 -2.61 -2.00 -8.37
C GLN A 189 -1.27 -2.74 -8.15
N ASP A 190 -0.15 -2.22 -8.67
CA ASP A 190 1.18 -2.81 -8.47
C ASP A 190 1.63 -2.75 -7.02
N ALA A 191 1.19 -1.74 -6.26
CA ALA A 191 1.33 -1.70 -4.80
C ALA A 191 0.45 -2.74 -4.09
N GLY A 192 -0.67 -3.16 -4.68
CA GLY A 192 -1.61 -4.14 -4.11
C GLY A 192 -2.91 -3.53 -3.58
N ILE A 193 -3.25 -2.29 -3.95
CA ILE A 193 -4.56 -1.69 -3.66
C ILE A 193 -5.62 -2.25 -4.62
N LYS A 194 -6.75 -2.71 -4.08
CA LYS A 194 -7.90 -3.17 -4.87
C LYS A 194 -8.53 -1.98 -5.62
N THR A 195 -8.44 -2.01 -6.95
CA THR A 195 -8.79 -0.87 -7.83
C THR A 195 -9.53 -1.36 -9.07
N ALA A 196 -10.62 -0.69 -9.44
CA ALA A 196 -11.42 -0.92 -10.64
C ALA A 196 -10.70 -0.39 -11.90
N PHE A 197 -9.63 -1.08 -12.28
CA PHE A 197 -8.87 -0.82 -13.51
C PHE A 197 -8.48 -2.16 -14.13
N THR A 198 -8.45 -2.23 -15.47
CA THR A 198 -8.02 -3.42 -16.20
C THR A 198 -6.91 -3.09 -17.19
N LYS A 199 -7.04 -2.01 -17.96
CA LYS A 199 -6.00 -1.47 -18.86
C LYS A 199 -6.43 -0.14 -19.49
N LYS A 200 -5.46 0.69 -19.87
CA LYS A 200 -5.65 1.81 -20.82
C LYS A 200 -6.19 1.27 -22.16
N CYS A 201 -7.07 2.03 -22.82
CA CYS A 201 -7.76 1.65 -24.04
C CYS A 201 -7.78 2.80 -25.06
N GLY A 202 -6.66 2.97 -25.77
CA GLY A 202 -6.43 4.18 -26.57
C GLY A 202 -6.19 5.41 -25.68
N GLU A 203 -6.12 6.60 -26.28
CA GLU A 203 -5.67 7.79 -25.55
C GLU A 203 -6.69 8.36 -24.56
N THR A 204 -7.99 8.24 -24.84
CA THR A 204 -9.05 8.91 -24.07
C THR A 204 -9.89 7.98 -23.19
N ALA A 205 -9.62 6.68 -23.18
CA ALA A 205 -10.42 5.70 -22.44
C ALA A 205 -9.59 4.62 -21.74
N PHE A 206 -10.22 3.94 -20.78
CA PHE A 206 -9.72 2.74 -20.12
C PHE A 206 -10.85 1.74 -19.83
N ILE A 207 -10.49 0.47 -19.63
CA ILE A 207 -11.41 -0.59 -19.25
C ILE A 207 -11.31 -0.83 -17.74
N ALA A 208 -12.45 -1.01 -17.09
CA ALA A 208 -12.57 -1.34 -15.67
C ALA A 208 -13.56 -2.50 -15.45
N PRO A 209 -13.48 -3.20 -14.29
CA PRO A 209 -14.61 -3.94 -13.75
C PRO A 209 -15.82 -3.03 -13.53
N GLN A 210 -17.01 -3.56 -13.75
CA GLN A 210 -18.25 -2.85 -13.46
C GLN A 210 -18.49 -2.79 -11.95
N CYS A 211 -18.76 -1.60 -11.44
CA CYS A 211 -19.06 -1.37 -10.03
C CYS A 211 -20.38 -0.63 -9.85
N GLU A 212 -21.08 -0.90 -8.75
CA GLU A 212 -22.09 0.02 -8.22
C GLU A 212 -21.37 1.04 -7.33
N MET A 213 -21.46 2.33 -7.68
CA MET A 213 -20.70 3.40 -7.02
C MET A 213 -21.34 3.80 -5.70
N ILE A 214 -20.53 3.91 -4.65
CA ILE A 214 -20.94 4.42 -3.34
C ILE A 214 -20.95 5.96 -3.43
N PRO A 215 -22.07 6.66 -3.13
CA PRO A 215 -22.22 8.10 -3.39
C PRO A 215 -21.55 8.99 -2.33
N ILE A 216 -20.28 8.69 -2.02
CA ILE A 216 -19.46 9.40 -1.04
C ILE A 216 -18.13 9.81 -1.68
N GLU A 217 -17.82 11.10 -1.63
CA GLU A 217 -16.48 11.59 -1.93
C GLU A 217 -15.61 11.48 -0.68
N TRP A 218 -14.59 10.64 -0.76
CA TRP A 218 -13.63 10.41 0.32
C TRP A 218 -12.43 11.33 0.14
N VAL A 219 -12.27 12.28 1.05
CA VAL A 219 -11.22 13.30 0.99
C VAL A 219 -10.15 13.01 2.03
N CYS A 220 -8.88 13.07 1.63
CA CYS A 220 -7.73 12.96 2.53
C CYS A 220 -6.86 14.21 2.47
N ARG A 221 -6.35 14.70 3.60
CA ARG A 221 -5.53 15.93 3.67
C ARG A 221 -4.26 15.72 4.48
N ARG A 222 -3.12 16.14 3.94
CA ARG A 222 -1.90 16.44 4.72
C ARG A 222 -1.89 17.88 5.23
N ILE A 223 -2.42 18.82 4.45
CA ILE A 223 -2.35 20.26 4.72
C ILE A 223 -3.76 20.86 4.77
N ALA A 224 -4.01 21.73 5.75
CA ALA A 224 -5.22 22.53 5.81
C ALA A 224 -5.21 23.63 4.73
N THR A 225 -6.14 23.54 3.77
CA THR A 225 -6.43 24.56 2.75
C THR A 225 -7.90 24.42 2.28
N GLY A 226 -8.33 25.27 1.36
CA GLY A 226 -9.61 25.14 0.65
C GLY A 226 -10.83 25.14 1.58
N SER A 227 -11.72 24.15 1.40
CA SER A 227 -12.97 24.03 2.17
C SER A 227 -12.75 23.77 3.65
N PHE A 228 -11.62 23.17 4.04
CA PHE A 228 -11.33 22.88 5.45
C PHE A 228 -11.24 24.17 6.28
N LEU A 229 -10.55 25.18 5.76
CA LEU A 229 -10.39 26.48 6.44
C LEU A 229 -11.71 27.24 6.56
N LYS A 230 -12.62 27.07 5.59
CA LYS A 230 -13.98 27.66 5.65
C LYS A 230 -14.84 27.05 6.76
N ARG A 231 -14.72 25.73 6.98
CA ARG A 231 -15.46 25.01 8.03
C ARG A 231 -14.82 25.13 9.41
N ASN A 232 -13.52 25.42 9.49
CA ASN A 232 -12.75 25.49 10.73
C ASN A 232 -12.11 26.89 10.89
N PRO A 233 -12.93 27.95 11.13
CA PRO A 233 -12.42 29.30 11.30
C PRO A 233 -11.44 29.37 12.48
N GLY A 234 -10.29 30.03 12.27
CA GLY A 234 -9.18 30.09 13.23
C GLY A 234 -8.01 29.16 12.87
N VAL A 235 -8.25 28.08 12.11
CA VAL A 235 -7.15 27.28 11.53
C VAL A 235 -6.49 28.08 10.40
N LYS A 236 -5.15 28.08 10.38
CA LYS A 236 -4.36 28.75 9.34
C LYS A 236 -4.02 27.79 8.19
N GLU A 237 -3.90 28.32 6.98
CA GLU A 237 -3.36 27.57 5.86
C GLU A 237 -1.94 27.07 6.18
N GLY A 238 -1.61 25.85 5.73
CA GLY A 238 -0.32 25.23 6.02
C GLY A 238 -0.30 24.34 7.27
N TYR A 239 -1.32 24.37 8.12
CA TYR A 239 -1.44 23.43 9.25
C TYR A 239 -1.36 21.98 8.76
N LYS A 240 -0.54 21.15 9.41
CA LYS A 240 -0.23 19.77 9.00
C LYS A 240 -1.02 18.77 9.84
N PHE A 241 -1.65 17.80 9.17
CA PHE A 241 -2.33 16.68 9.82
C PHE A 241 -1.40 15.47 9.95
N TYR A 242 -1.28 14.95 11.18
CA TYR A 242 -0.58 13.72 11.50
C TYR A 242 -1.46 12.88 12.44
N PRO A 243 -2.05 11.75 11.98
CA PRO A 243 -2.03 11.21 10.61
C PRO A 243 -2.84 12.07 9.61
N PRO A 244 -2.83 11.78 8.29
CA PRO A 244 -3.66 12.50 7.32
C PRO A 244 -5.14 12.50 7.71
N LYS A 245 -5.79 13.67 7.60
CA LYS A 245 -7.20 13.82 7.98
C LYS A 245 -8.10 13.29 6.86
N VAL A 246 -8.94 12.31 7.19
CA VAL A 246 -10.04 11.84 6.33
C VAL A 246 -11.33 12.62 6.64
N GLU A 247 -12.10 12.92 5.59
CA GLU A 247 -13.45 13.52 5.62
C GLU A 247 -14.32 12.87 4.52
N MET A 248 -15.64 12.85 4.71
CA MET A 248 -16.61 12.34 3.73
C MET A 248 -17.60 13.42 3.31
N PHE A 249 -17.98 13.41 2.04
CA PHE A 249 -19.01 14.30 1.48
C PHE A 249 -20.01 13.46 0.70
N PHE A 250 -21.30 13.60 1.01
CA PHE A 250 -22.35 12.92 0.25
C PHE A 250 -22.54 13.58 -1.10
N LYS A 251 -22.61 12.80 -2.17
CA LYS A 251 -22.72 13.31 -3.54
C LYS A 251 -24.12 13.85 -3.81
N ASP A 252 -24.26 15.15 -3.70
CA ASP A 252 -25.49 15.90 -3.92
C ASP A 252 -25.16 17.28 -4.52
N ASP A 253 -25.27 17.37 -5.84
CA ASP A 253 -25.04 18.59 -6.61
C ASP A 253 -25.97 19.75 -6.18
N ALA A 254 -27.18 19.45 -5.69
CA ALA A 254 -28.16 20.46 -5.28
C ALA A 254 -27.79 21.09 -3.93
N ASN A 255 -27.19 20.30 -3.03
CA ASN A 255 -26.81 20.72 -1.69
C ASN A 255 -25.30 21.02 -1.54
N ASN A 256 -24.56 21.09 -2.65
CA ASN A 256 -23.12 21.38 -2.71
C ASN A 256 -22.26 20.35 -1.97
N ASP A 257 -22.59 19.06 -2.13
CA ASP A 257 -21.89 17.90 -1.55
C ASP A 257 -21.66 18.04 -0.03
N PRO A 258 -22.73 17.92 0.80
CA PRO A 258 -22.65 18.18 2.23
C PRO A 258 -21.74 17.19 2.95
N GLN A 259 -20.99 17.68 3.94
CA GLN A 259 -20.14 16.83 4.79
C GLN A 259 -21.00 15.86 5.58
N TRP A 260 -20.63 14.57 5.59
CA TRP A 260 -21.25 13.53 6.40
C TRP A 260 -20.30 12.99 7.47
N SER A 261 -20.86 12.54 8.58
CA SER A 261 -20.17 11.73 9.59
C SER A 261 -20.27 10.23 9.28
N GLU A 262 -19.51 9.40 10.00
CA GLU A 262 -19.57 7.94 9.83
C GLU A 262 -20.93 7.39 10.25
N GLU A 263 -21.52 7.95 11.31
CA GLU A 263 -22.87 7.61 11.79
C GLU A 263 -23.94 7.93 10.74
N GLN A 264 -23.83 9.04 10.01
CA GLN A 264 -24.77 9.37 8.92
C GLN A 264 -24.68 8.36 7.76
N LEU A 265 -23.47 7.96 7.38
CA LEU A 265 -23.26 6.97 6.32
C LEU A 265 -23.79 5.58 6.72
N ILE A 266 -23.57 5.16 7.97
CA ILE A 266 -24.09 3.88 8.49
C ILE A 266 -25.61 3.93 8.63
N ALA A 267 -26.18 5.03 9.14
CA ALA A 267 -27.63 5.21 9.29
C ALA A 267 -28.37 5.31 7.95
N ALA A 268 -27.69 5.66 6.86
CA ALA A 268 -28.27 5.65 5.51
C ALA A 268 -28.55 4.23 4.97
N GLN A 269 -27.99 3.19 5.60
CA GLN A 269 -28.25 1.76 5.29
C GLN A 269 -28.11 1.41 3.80
N PHE A 270 -27.15 2.03 3.10
CA PHE A 270 -26.92 1.75 1.69
C PHE A 270 -26.58 0.28 1.43
N CYS A 271 -27.05 -0.25 0.31
CA CYS A 271 -26.71 -1.57 -0.19
C CYS A 271 -26.37 -1.47 -1.68
N PHE A 272 -25.18 -1.94 -2.07
CA PHE A 272 -24.67 -1.87 -3.44
C PHE A 272 -24.18 -3.24 -3.87
N ALA A 273 -24.64 -3.71 -5.03
CA ALA A 273 -24.40 -5.05 -5.58
C ALA A 273 -24.71 -6.22 -4.62
N GLY A 274 -25.50 -5.99 -3.57
CA GLY A 274 -25.82 -6.94 -2.50
C GLY A 274 -24.97 -6.81 -1.22
N LEU A 275 -23.99 -5.90 -1.19
CA LEU A 275 -23.20 -5.57 0.00
C LEU A 275 -23.84 -4.38 0.75
N ALA A 276 -24.30 -4.62 1.98
CA ALA A 276 -24.70 -3.56 2.89
C ALA A 276 -23.47 -2.81 3.42
N ILE A 277 -23.53 -1.47 3.40
CA ILE A 277 -22.47 -0.57 3.87
C ILE A 277 -22.67 -0.30 5.37
N GLY A 278 -22.12 -1.18 6.21
CA GLY A 278 -22.10 -1.00 7.67
C GLY A 278 -20.77 -0.43 8.18
N GLN A 279 -20.60 -0.41 9.51
CA GLN A 279 -19.36 0.05 10.17
C GLN A 279 -18.10 -0.59 9.57
N THR A 280 -18.14 -1.89 9.25
CA THR A 280 -16.96 -2.59 8.71
C THR A 280 -16.54 -2.03 7.34
N GLU A 281 -17.51 -1.75 6.47
CA GLU A 281 -17.30 -1.19 5.14
C GLU A 281 -16.85 0.27 5.19
N VAL A 282 -17.41 1.05 6.11
CA VAL A 282 -17.01 2.45 6.38
C VAL A 282 -15.59 2.53 6.91
N ASP A 283 -15.22 1.70 7.91
CA ASP A 283 -13.84 1.62 8.42
C ASP A 283 -12.86 1.28 7.29
N ILE A 284 -13.22 0.34 6.41
CA ILE A 284 -12.40 -0.11 5.27
C ILE A 284 -12.15 1.03 4.29
N MET A 285 -13.19 1.75 3.87
CA MET A 285 -13.03 2.90 2.96
C MET A 285 -12.21 4.03 3.61
N SER A 286 -12.40 4.29 4.91
CA SER A 286 -11.64 5.28 5.66
C SER A 286 -10.13 4.97 5.71
N HIS A 287 -9.77 3.72 6.08
CA HIS A 287 -8.38 3.27 6.12
C HIS A 287 -7.75 3.17 4.71
N ALA A 288 -8.51 2.73 3.71
CA ALA A 288 -8.06 2.67 2.32
C ALA A 288 -7.79 4.07 1.76
N THR A 289 -8.67 5.04 2.04
CA THR A 289 -8.49 6.45 1.62
C THR A 289 -7.17 7.03 2.13
N GLN A 290 -6.88 6.81 3.42
CA GLN A 290 -5.63 7.25 4.03
C GLN A 290 -4.41 6.53 3.42
N ALA A 291 -4.49 5.21 3.22
CA ALA A 291 -3.41 4.43 2.63
C ALA A 291 -3.08 4.85 1.18
N ILE A 292 -4.11 5.06 0.36
CA ILE A 292 -3.97 5.55 -1.02
C ILE A 292 -3.33 6.94 -1.02
N PHE A 293 -3.77 7.85 -0.13
CA PHE A 293 -3.19 9.18 -0.02
C PHE A 293 -1.69 9.13 0.30
N GLU A 294 -1.28 8.33 1.29
CA GLU A 294 0.13 8.23 1.66
C GLU A 294 0.99 7.60 0.55
N ILE A 295 0.46 6.64 -0.22
CA ILE A 295 1.15 6.05 -1.38
C ILE A 295 1.38 7.12 -2.46
N LEU A 296 0.36 7.92 -2.79
CA LEU A 296 0.49 8.98 -3.79
C LEU A 296 1.36 10.15 -3.29
N GLU A 297 1.27 10.50 -2.00
CA GLU A 297 2.16 11.47 -1.35
C GLU A 297 3.62 11.03 -1.41
N LYS A 298 3.90 9.74 -1.14
CA LYS A 298 5.24 9.17 -1.24
C LYS A 298 5.75 9.15 -2.68
N ALA A 299 4.90 8.81 -3.65
CA ALA A 299 5.28 8.72 -5.07
C ALA A 299 5.53 10.08 -5.73
N TRP A 300 4.84 11.15 -5.30
CA TRP A 300 5.10 12.51 -5.79
C TRP A 300 6.34 13.17 -5.17
N LEU A 301 6.85 12.65 -4.04
CA LEU A 301 7.98 13.24 -3.31
C LEU A 301 9.30 13.31 -4.11
N PRO A 302 9.75 12.28 -4.86
CA PRO A 302 10.95 12.35 -5.71
C PRO A 302 10.84 13.38 -6.83
N GLN A 303 9.62 13.70 -7.27
CA GLN A 303 9.34 14.76 -8.25
C GLN A 303 9.29 16.16 -7.62
N ASN A 304 9.75 16.30 -6.36
CA ASN A 304 9.68 17.51 -5.55
C ASN A 304 8.27 18.13 -5.54
N CYS A 305 7.25 17.29 -5.42
CA CYS A 305 5.84 17.71 -5.38
C CYS A 305 5.21 17.34 -4.04
N THR A 306 4.61 18.33 -3.38
CA THR A 306 3.78 18.09 -2.20
C THR A 306 2.36 17.76 -2.66
N LEU A 307 1.90 16.54 -2.36
CA LEU A 307 0.48 16.20 -2.41
C LEU A 307 -0.20 16.77 -1.16
N VAL A 308 -1.15 17.69 -1.36
CA VAL A 308 -1.69 18.55 -0.31
C VAL A 308 -2.95 17.94 0.29
N ASP A 309 -3.89 17.61 -0.60
CA ASP A 309 -5.09 16.82 -0.36
C ASP A 309 -5.52 16.10 -1.65
N MET A 310 -6.36 15.08 -1.51
CA MET A 310 -6.97 14.34 -2.62
C MET A 310 -8.42 13.97 -2.30
N LYS A 311 -9.17 13.59 -3.34
CA LYS A 311 -10.53 13.10 -3.31
C LYS A 311 -10.65 11.84 -4.17
N ILE A 312 -11.22 10.77 -3.63
CA ILE A 312 -11.47 9.50 -4.33
C ILE A 312 -12.92 9.04 -4.12
N GLU A 313 -13.36 8.05 -4.90
CA GLU A 313 -14.66 7.39 -4.77
C GLU A 313 -14.46 5.87 -4.81
N PHE A 314 -15.31 5.12 -4.10
CA PHE A 314 -15.31 3.66 -4.08
C PHE A 314 -16.55 3.11 -4.76
N GLY A 315 -16.45 1.89 -5.27
CA GLY A 315 -17.59 1.11 -5.74
C GLY A 315 -17.52 -0.32 -5.21
N VAL A 316 -18.66 -1.01 -5.24
CA VAL A 316 -18.73 -2.46 -5.03
C VAL A 316 -18.69 -3.13 -6.40
N ASP A 317 -17.67 -3.96 -6.62
CA ASP A 317 -17.55 -4.74 -7.86
C ASP A 317 -18.72 -5.72 -7.98
N VAL A 318 -19.44 -5.67 -9.10
CA VAL A 318 -20.70 -6.44 -9.26
C VAL A 318 -20.48 -7.95 -9.31
N THR A 319 -19.24 -8.39 -9.59
CA THR A 319 -18.84 -9.80 -9.72
C THR A 319 -18.21 -10.32 -8.42
N THR A 320 -17.21 -9.64 -7.89
CA THR A 320 -16.44 -10.11 -6.72
C THR A 320 -17.07 -9.71 -5.38
N LYS A 321 -17.95 -8.70 -5.38
CA LYS A 321 -18.54 -8.06 -4.20
C LYS A 321 -17.52 -7.39 -3.26
N GLU A 322 -16.28 -7.24 -3.70
CA GLU A 322 -15.28 -6.45 -2.96
C GLU A 322 -15.54 -4.94 -3.15
N ILE A 323 -15.28 -4.16 -2.09
CA ILE A 323 -15.13 -2.71 -2.21
C ILE A 323 -13.78 -2.43 -2.88
N VAL A 324 -13.82 -1.65 -3.95
CA VAL A 324 -12.63 -1.29 -4.74
C VAL A 324 -12.57 0.22 -4.95
N LEU A 325 -11.34 0.78 -5.00
CA LEU A 325 -11.12 2.14 -5.49
C LEU A 325 -11.67 2.21 -6.93
N ALA A 326 -12.52 3.19 -7.22
CA ALA A 326 -13.17 3.32 -8.52
C ALA A 326 -13.11 4.79 -9.00
N ASP A 327 -14.04 5.15 -9.89
CA ASP A 327 -14.04 6.43 -10.59
C ASP A 327 -12.72 6.74 -11.33
N VAL A 328 -12.09 7.89 -11.05
CA VAL A 328 -10.86 8.36 -11.67
C VAL A 328 -10.01 9.12 -10.64
N ILE A 329 -8.69 9.01 -10.75
CA ILE A 329 -7.75 9.93 -10.08
C ILE A 329 -7.00 10.67 -11.17
N ASP A 330 -7.42 11.90 -11.43
CA ASP A 330 -6.76 12.80 -12.37
C ASP A 330 -6.39 14.13 -11.69
N ASN A 331 -5.96 15.11 -12.48
CA ASN A 331 -5.53 16.42 -11.99
C ASN A 331 -6.70 17.31 -11.49
N ASP A 332 -7.95 16.82 -11.54
CA ASP A 332 -9.12 17.41 -10.91
C ASP A 332 -9.29 16.92 -9.45
N SER A 333 -8.78 15.71 -9.16
CA SER A 333 -8.98 14.93 -7.93
C SER A 333 -8.05 15.32 -6.77
N TRP A 334 -6.99 16.10 -6.99
CA TRP A 334 -6.02 16.46 -5.94
C TRP A 334 -5.65 17.95 -5.92
N ARG A 335 -4.83 18.32 -4.92
CA ARG A 335 -4.01 19.52 -4.91
C ARG A 335 -2.52 19.17 -4.91
N LEU A 336 -1.76 19.73 -5.84
CA LEU A 336 -0.36 19.36 -6.08
C LEU A 336 0.52 20.61 -6.22
N TRP A 337 1.42 20.80 -5.24
CA TRP A 337 2.27 22.00 -5.11
C TRP A 337 3.75 21.63 -5.30
N PRO A 338 4.38 21.99 -6.44
CA PRO A 338 5.82 21.88 -6.63
C PRO A 338 6.58 22.63 -5.52
N SER A 339 7.64 22.02 -4.97
CA SER A 339 8.40 22.53 -3.82
C SER A 339 7.57 22.86 -2.56
N GLY A 340 6.32 22.39 -2.47
CA GLY A 340 5.37 22.78 -1.42
C GLY A 340 4.81 24.21 -1.56
N ASP A 341 5.06 24.88 -2.68
CA ASP A 341 4.64 26.25 -2.95
C ASP A 341 3.27 26.30 -3.64
N ARG A 342 2.27 26.83 -2.93
CA ARG A 342 0.90 27.01 -3.44
C ARG A 342 0.84 27.91 -4.68
N SER A 343 1.73 28.91 -4.82
CA SER A 343 1.74 29.79 -5.99
C SER A 343 2.07 29.05 -7.29
N GLN A 344 2.75 27.90 -7.17
CA GLN A 344 3.14 27.05 -8.29
C GLN A 344 2.13 25.93 -8.58
N GLN A 345 0.95 25.91 -7.94
CA GLN A 345 -0.06 24.85 -8.03
C GLN A 345 -0.29 24.34 -9.47
N LYS A 346 -0.23 23.02 -9.65
CA LYS A 346 -0.34 22.34 -10.96
C LYS A 346 -1.70 21.69 -11.19
N ASP A 347 -2.54 21.64 -10.18
CA ASP A 347 -3.86 21.04 -10.21
C ASP A 347 -4.98 22.01 -10.65
N LYS A 348 -6.20 21.48 -10.73
CA LYS A 348 -7.43 22.21 -11.10
C LYS A 348 -7.78 23.40 -10.21
N GLN A 349 -7.21 23.56 -9.02
CA GLN A 349 -7.36 24.79 -8.23
C GLN A 349 -6.91 26.02 -9.03
N SER A 350 -5.92 25.89 -9.92
CA SER A 350 -5.53 26.95 -10.87
C SER A 350 -6.67 27.43 -11.78
N TYR A 351 -7.62 26.57 -12.16
CA TYR A 351 -8.83 26.94 -12.91
C TYR A 351 -9.96 27.46 -12.00
N ARG A 352 -10.06 26.93 -10.77
CA ARG A 352 -11.03 27.38 -9.76
C ARG A 352 -10.74 28.82 -9.30
N ASP A 353 -9.47 29.20 -9.20
CA ASP A 353 -9.00 30.51 -8.71
C ASP A 353 -9.08 31.63 -9.77
N LEU A 354 -9.31 31.31 -11.05
CA LEU A 354 -9.52 32.32 -12.09
C LEU A 354 -10.76 33.16 -11.77
N LYS A 355 -10.60 34.48 -11.65
CA LYS A 355 -11.74 35.41 -11.49
C LYS A 355 -12.67 35.34 -12.71
N GLU A 356 -12.08 35.48 -13.90
CA GLU A 356 -12.73 35.34 -15.20
C GLU A 356 -11.98 34.29 -16.03
N VAL A 357 -12.70 33.57 -16.90
CA VAL A 357 -12.12 32.50 -17.73
C VAL A 357 -11.84 33.07 -19.13
N THR A 358 -10.62 33.56 -19.33
CA THR A 358 -10.13 33.98 -20.66
C THR A 358 -9.47 32.81 -21.40
N PRO A 359 -9.27 32.90 -22.74
CA PRO A 359 -8.50 31.91 -23.49
C PRO A 359 -7.08 31.70 -22.94
N GLU A 360 -6.40 32.78 -22.52
CA GLU A 360 -5.04 32.75 -21.95
C GLU A 360 -5.04 32.02 -20.60
N GLY A 361 -6.06 32.28 -19.76
CA GLY A 361 -6.27 31.56 -18.51
C GLY A 361 -6.49 30.06 -18.71
N LEU A 362 -7.25 29.67 -19.74
CA LEU A 362 -7.42 28.25 -20.11
C LEU A 362 -6.11 27.63 -20.65
N GLN A 363 -5.29 28.36 -21.40
CA GLN A 363 -3.99 27.88 -21.86
C GLN A 363 -2.99 27.70 -20.70
N MET A 364 -3.01 28.58 -19.69
CA MET A 364 -2.25 28.38 -18.45
C MET A 364 -2.69 27.10 -17.73
N VAL A 365 -3.99 26.87 -17.60
CA VAL A 365 -4.55 25.64 -17.01
C VAL A 365 -4.16 24.40 -17.81
N LYS A 366 -4.23 24.45 -19.15
CA LYS A 366 -3.79 23.36 -20.02
C LYS A 366 -2.32 22.99 -19.79
N LYS A 367 -1.43 23.99 -19.76
CA LYS A 367 0.00 23.79 -19.47
C LYS A 367 0.27 23.18 -18.09
N ASN A 368 -0.52 23.56 -17.07
CA ASN A 368 -0.44 22.93 -15.74
C ASN A 368 -0.82 21.43 -15.80
N PHE A 369 -1.85 21.08 -16.58
CA PHE A 369 -2.30 19.70 -16.78
C PHE A 369 -1.29 18.86 -17.60
N GLU A 370 -0.74 19.43 -18.68
CA GLU A 370 0.32 18.81 -19.49
C GLU A 370 1.58 18.53 -18.64
N TRP A 371 2.01 19.50 -17.82
CA TRP A 371 3.16 19.35 -16.92
C TRP A 371 3.03 18.16 -15.96
N VAL A 372 1.80 17.85 -15.49
CA VAL A 372 1.50 16.69 -14.65
C VAL A 372 1.46 15.40 -15.50
N ALA A 373 0.86 15.46 -16.70
CA ALA A 373 0.80 14.34 -17.63
C ALA A 373 2.19 13.86 -18.09
N ASP A 374 3.17 14.76 -18.18
CA ASP A 374 4.57 14.44 -18.50
C ASP A 374 5.29 13.72 -17.35
N ARG A 375 4.88 13.98 -16.10
CA ARG A 375 5.56 13.48 -14.89
C ARG A 375 4.91 12.25 -14.28
N VAL A 376 3.61 12.02 -14.49
CA VAL A 376 2.86 10.92 -13.86
C VAL A 376 3.44 9.53 -14.21
N GLU A 377 4.04 9.36 -15.38
CA GLU A 377 4.74 8.11 -15.77
C GLU A 377 6.04 7.88 -15.01
N LEU A 378 6.65 8.93 -14.44
CA LEU A 378 7.86 8.80 -13.62
C LEU A 378 7.57 8.15 -12.27
N LEU A 379 6.33 8.28 -11.75
CA LEU A 379 5.90 7.63 -10.52
C LEU A 379 5.91 6.09 -10.61
N LEU A 380 5.81 5.54 -11.83
CA LEU A 380 5.92 4.09 -12.10
C LEU A 380 7.37 3.59 -12.18
N LYS A 381 8.35 4.50 -12.22
CA LYS A 381 9.78 4.16 -12.24
C LYS A 381 10.30 4.05 -10.81
N SER A 382 11.42 3.34 -10.66
CA SER A 382 12.10 3.22 -9.38
C SER A 382 13.34 4.10 -9.39
N ASP A 383 13.47 4.98 -8.39
CA ASP A 383 14.59 5.92 -8.29
C ASP A 383 15.87 5.28 -7.72
N SER A 384 15.76 4.09 -7.12
CA SER A 384 16.89 3.35 -6.53
C SER A 384 16.81 1.85 -6.84
N GLN A 385 17.94 1.26 -7.20
CA GLN A 385 18.08 -0.20 -7.29
C GLN A 385 18.12 -0.81 -5.88
N CYS A 386 17.67 -2.05 -5.76
CA CYS A 386 17.64 -2.80 -4.50
C CYS A 386 18.01 -4.26 -4.79
N ARG A 387 18.74 -4.91 -3.88
CA ARG A 387 19.04 -6.34 -3.96
C ARG A 387 19.10 -6.98 -2.58
N VAL A 388 18.55 -8.19 -2.45
CA VAL A 388 18.82 -9.08 -1.32
C VAL A 388 19.78 -10.18 -1.77
N VAL A 389 20.80 -10.46 -0.97
CA VAL A 389 21.69 -11.61 -1.16
C VAL A 389 21.57 -12.52 0.04
N VAL A 390 21.02 -13.72 -0.17
CA VAL A 390 20.90 -14.74 0.86
C VAL A 390 22.12 -15.66 0.80
N LEU A 391 22.93 -15.63 1.86
CA LEU A 391 24.11 -16.47 2.03
C LEU A 391 23.76 -17.65 2.93
N MET A 392 23.81 -18.88 2.42
CA MET A 392 23.53 -20.09 3.20
C MET A 392 24.79 -20.89 3.54
N GLY A 393 24.93 -21.28 4.80
CA GLY A 393 26.07 -22.08 5.31
C GLY A 393 26.14 -23.51 4.79
N SER A 394 25.02 -24.02 4.27
CA SER A 394 24.83 -25.38 3.78
C SER A 394 23.71 -25.42 2.73
N ALA A 395 23.87 -26.24 1.69
CA ALA A 395 22.82 -26.47 0.70
C ALA A 395 21.57 -27.17 1.27
N SER A 396 21.66 -27.77 2.47
CA SER A 396 20.48 -28.28 3.21
C SER A 396 19.44 -27.21 3.49
N ASP A 397 19.87 -25.95 3.61
CA ASP A 397 19.05 -24.85 4.10
C ASP A 397 18.33 -24.13 2.93
N LEU A 398 18.50 -24.62 1.69
CA LEU A 398 17.92 -24.09 0.46
C LEU A 398 16.40 -23.90 0.55
N GLY A 399 15.68 -24.86 1.16
CA GLY A 399 14.22 -24.77 1.34
C GLY A 399 13.76 -23.64 2.27
N HIS A 400 14.64 -23.17 3.17
CA HIS A 400 14.40 -21.97 3.96
C HIS A 400 14.72 -20.71 3.14
N CYS A 401 15.83 -20.73 2.39
CA CYS A 401 16.28 -19.61 1.56
C CYS A 401 15.31 -19.28 0.41
N GLU A 402 14.69 -20.27 -0.21
CA GLU A 402 13.67 -20.06 -1.26
C GLU A 402 12.40 -19.39 -0.72
N LYS A 403 12.06 -19.53 0.58
CA LYS A 403 10.98 -18.76 1.20
C LYS A 403 11.32 -17.27 1.27
N ILE A 404 12.55 -16.95 1.68
CA ILE A 404 13.07 -15.57 1.71
C ILE A 404 13.02 -14.98 0.30
N LYS A 405 13.57 -15.69 -0.69
CA LYS A 405 13.57 -15.28 -2.11
C LYS A 405 12.17 -15.01 -2.65
N LYS A 406 11.23 -15.93 -2.40
CA LYS A 406 9.82 -15.77 -2.79
C LYS A 406 9.19 -14.54 -2.13
N ALA A 407 9.45 -14.32 -0.84
CA ALA A 407 8.94 -13.16 -0.11
C ALA A 407 9.55 -11.83 -0.61
N CYS A 408 10.83 -11.79 -0.97
CA CYS A 408 11.44 -10.63 -1.64
C CYS A 408 10.75 -10.31 -2.98
N GLY A 409 10.40 -11.35 -3.75
CA GLY A 409 9.65 -11.22 -5.00
C GLY A 409 8.29 -10.52 -4.85
N ASN A 410 7.56 -10.77 -3.74
CA ASN A 410 6.30 -10.07 -3.45
C ASN A 410 6.49 -8.55 -3.32
N PHE A 411 7.63 -8.12 -2.79
CA PHE A 411 8.02 -6.70 -2.67
C PHE A 411 8.67 -6.13 -3.93
N GLY A 412 8.84 -6.93 -4.99
CA GLY A 412 9.52 -6.53 -6.23
C GLY A 412 11.04 -6.41 -6.09
N ILE A 413 11.65 -7.05 -5.10
CA ILE A 413 13.08 -6.93 -4.79
C ILE A 413 13.84 -8.13 -5.40
N PRO A 414 14.80 -7.92 -6.31
CA PRO A 414 15.74 -8.94 -6.77
C PRO A 414 16.42 -9.66 -5.61
N CYS A 415 16.42 -10.99 -5.64
CA CYS A 415 16.97 -11.81 -4.57
C CYS A 415 17.83 -12.96 -5.11
N GLU A 416 19.11 -12.95 -4.76
CA GLU A 416 20.12 -13.92 -5.16
C GLU A 416 20.40 -14.90 -4.01
N LEU A 417 20.63 -16.17 -4.35
CA LEU A 417 21.01 -17.21 -3.38
C LEU A 417 22.45 -17.66 -3.64
N ARG A 418 23.29 -17.67 -2.60
CA ARG A 418 24.67 -18.18 -2.66
C ARG A 418 24.93 -19.14 -1.50
N VAL A 419 25.83 -20.11 -1.73
CA VAL A 419 26.29 -21.05 -0.70
C VAL A 419 27.70 -20.68 -0.30
N THR A 420 27.93 -20.36 0.97
CA THR A 420 29.28 -20.09 1.51
C THR A 420 29.29 -20.29 3.02
N SER A 421 30.45 -20.65 3.60
CA SER A 421 30.54 -21.02 5.00
C SER A 421 31.72 -20.35 5.70
N ALA A 422 31.44 -19.43 6.62
CA ALA A 422 32.45 -18.75 7.43
C ALA A 422 33.35 -19.70 8.25
N HIS A 423 32.95 -20.96 8.48
CA HIS A 423 33.75 -21.97 9.19
C HIS A 423 34.61 -22.85 8.26
N LYS A 424 34.23 -23.00 6.98
CA LYS A 424 34.86 -23.96 6.04
C LYS A 424 35.50 -23.29 4.80
N GLY A 425 35.19 -22.02 4.57
CA GLY A 425 35.69 -21.17 3.49
C GLY A 425 35.44 -19.69 3.83
N PRO A 426 36.08 -19.15 4.90
CA PRO A 426 35.94 -17.75 5.29
C PRO A 426 36.48 -16.78 4.22
N ASP A 427 37.55 -17.16 3.55
CA ASP A 427 38.16 -16.48 2.41
C ASP A 427 37.17 -16.31 1.24
N GLU A 428 36.53 -17.39 0.81
CA GLU A 428 35.50 -17.35 -0.25
C GLU A 428 34.26 -16.55 0.21
N THR A 429 33.90 -16.62 1.49
CA THR A 429 32.82 -15.79 2.06
C THR A 429 33.11 -14.30 1.91
N LEU A 430 34.34 -13.87 2.24
CA LEU A 430 34.77 -12.49 2.09
C LEU A 430 34.92 -12.07 0.61
N ARG A 431 35.34 -12.99 -0.26
CA ARG A 431 35.43 -12.77 -1.71
C ARG A 431 34.05 -12.56 -2.34
N ILE A 432 33.07 -13.41 -2.03
CA ILE A 432 31.67 -13.28 -2.50
C ILE A 432 31.04 -11.98 -1.97
N LYS A 433 31.26 -11.63 -0.71
CA LYS A 433 30.84 -10.33 -0.15
C LYS A 433 31.36 -9.16 -0.98
N ALA A 434 32.64 -9.19 -1.36
CA ALA A 434 33.27 -8.12 -2.14
C ALA A 434 32.71 -8.01 -3.58
N GLU A 435 32.22 -9.10 -4.19
CA GLU A 435 31.49 -9.04 -5.47
C GLU A 435 30.28 -8.09 -5.36
N TYR A 436 29.52 -8.21 -4.27
CA TYR A 436 28.27 -7.48 -4.05
C TYR A 436 28.41 -6.08 -3.42
N GLU A 437 29.59 -5.77 -2.88
CA GLU A 437 29.96 -4.40 -2.48
C GLU A 437 30.56 -3.60 -3.65
N GLY A 438 31.21 -4.28 -4.60
CA GLY A 438 31.97 -3.66 -5.69
C GLY A 438 31.16 -3.19 -6.89
N ASP A 439 29.90 -3.64 -7.06
CA ASP A 439 29.07 -3.31 -8.23
C ASP A 439 28.18 -2.07 -8.06
N GLY A 440 28.15 -1.47 -6.86
CA GLY A 440 27.41 -0.25 -6.55
C GLY A 440 25.91 -0.42 -6.33
N ILE A 441 25.38 -1.66 -6.33
CA ILE A 441 23.93 -1.91 -6.12
C ILE A 441 23.63 -1.97 -4.61
N PRO A 442 22.73 -1.13 -4.07
CA PRO A 442 22.32 -1.18 -2.67
C PRO A 442 21.83 -2.57 -2.26
N THR A 443 22.60 -3.23 -1.39
CA THR A 443 22.42 -4.65 -1.06
C THR A 443 22.18 -4.86 0.44
N VAL A 444 21.23 -5.72 0.78
CA VAL A 444 21.03 -6.25 2.14
C VAL A 444 21.39 -7.72 2.15
N PHE A 445 22.26 -8.13 3.06
CA PHE A 445 22.67 -9.53 3.22
C PHE A 445 21.76 -10.25 4.22
N VAL A 446 21.31 -11.45 3.87
CA VAL A 446 20.60 -12.35 4.79
C VAL A 446 21.44 -13.61 5.00
N ALA A 447 21.93 -13.81 6.22
CA ALA A 447 22.74 -14.97 6.59
C ALA A 447 21.86 -16.09 7.14
N VAL A 448 21.87 -17.24 6.47
CA VAL A 448 21.12 -18.45 6.85
C VAL A 448 22.12 -19.52 7.25
N ALA A 449 22.25 -19.77 8.55
CA ALA A 449 23.09 -20.83 9.09
C ALA A 449 22.42 -21.43 10.34
N GLY A 450 22.20 -22.75 10.34
CA GLY A 450 21.79 -23.48 11.53
C GLY A 450 22.97 -23.78 12.47
N ARG A 451 22.69 -24.32 13.67
CA ARG A 451 23.68 -24.53 14.74
C ARG A 451 24.29 -23.19 15.19
N SER A 452 25.58 -23.18 15.51
CA SER A 452 26.32 -21.95 15.79
C SER A 452 26.48 -21.11 14.50
N ASN A 453 25.73 -20.03 14.39
CA ASN A 453 25.78 -19.10 13.25
C ASN A 453 27.02 -18.19 13.34
N GLY A 454 28.14 -18.63 12.76
CA GLY A 454 29.30 -17.76 12.51
C GLY A 454 29.17 -16.90 11.24
N LEU A 455 28.22 -17.21 10.34
CA LEU A 455 28.11 -16.55 9.03
C LEU A 455 27.61 -15.11 9.14
N GLY A 456 26.53 -14.88 9.89
CA GLY A 456 26.00 -13.54 10.16
C GLY A 456 27.02 -12.61 10.84
N PRO A 457 27.66 -13.04 11.94
CA PRO A 457 28.69 -12.27 12.62
C PRO A 457 29.91 -11.96 11.74
N VAL A 458 30.45 -12.94 11.01
CA VAL A 458 31.61 -12.71 10.12
C VAL A 458 31.26 -11.75 8.99
N MET A 459 30.08 -11.85 8.39
CA MET A 459 29.62 -10.86 7.41
C MET A 459 29.51 -9.48 8.06
N SER A 460 28.82 -9.36 9.19
CA SER A 460 28.58 -8.08 9.88
C SER A 460 29.84 -7.38 10.38
N GLY A 461 30.92 -8.10 10.66
CA GLY A 461 32.21 -7.50 11.02
C GLY A 461 33.02 -7.02 9.81
N ASN A 462 32.62 -7.37 8.59
CA ASN A 462 33.41 -7.15 7.37
C ASN A 462 32.65 -6.40 6.26
N THR A 463 31.42 -5.94 6.49
CA THR A 463 30.67 -5.08 5.55
C THR A 463 30.06 -3.88 6.26
N ALA A 464 29.92 -2.76 5.53
CA ALA A 464 29.12 -1.61 5.97
C ALA A 464 27.63 -1.77 5.63
N TYR A 465 27.25 -2.77 4.84
CA TYR A 465 25.85 -3.02 4.46
C TYR A 465 25.07 -3.76 5.56
N PRO A 466 23.72 -3.63 5.61
CA PRO A 466 22.94 -4.32 6.62
C PRO A 466 23.03 -5.84 6.50
N VAL A 467 23.26 -6.52 7.63
CA VAL A 467 23.26 -7.98 7.74
C VAL A 467 22.13 -8.43 8.67
N ILE A 468 21.31 -9.35 8.17
CA ILE A 468 20.19 -9.97 8.89
C ILE A 468 20.50 -11.46 9.05
N SER A 469 20.61 -11.95 10.29
CA SER A 469 20.63 -13.37 10.56
C SER A 469 19.21 -13.93 10.52
N CYS A 470 18.97 -14.92 9.66
CA CYS A 470 17.72 -15.66 9.55
C CYS A 470 18.01 -17.16 9.71
N PRO A 471 18.25 -17.64 10.95
CA PRO A 471 18.63 -19.03 11.20
C PRO A 471 17.46 -20.00 10.93
N PRO A 472 17.70 -21.16 10.29
CA PRO A 472 16.68 -22.17 10.00
C PRO A 472 16.35 -23.00 11.26
N ILE A 473 15.75 -22.34 12.25
CA ILE A 473 15.44 -22.88 13.57
C ILE A 473 14.43 -24.03 13.51
N THR A 474 14.70 -25.13 14.25
CA THR A 474 13.73 -26.20 14.57
C THR A 474 13.47 -26.27 16.08
N PRO A 475 12.37 -26.91 16.54
CA PRO A 475 12.08 -27.05 17.97
C PRO A 475 13.14 -27.84 18.76
N ASP A 476 13.92 -28.70 18.10
CA ASP A 476 14.85 -29.64 18.77
C ASP A 476 16.03 -28.93 19.45
N TRP A 477 16.61 -27.93 18.78
CA TRP A 477 17.83 -27.21 19.21
C TRP A 477 17.74 -25.68 19.07
N GLY A 478 16.60 -25.18 18.60
CA GLY A 478 16.38 -23.77 18.27
C GLY A 478 16.62 -22.79 19.42
N ALA A 479 16.23 -23.20 20.63
CA ALA A 479 16.37 -22.39 21.84
C ALA A 479 17.85 -22.19 22.26
N GLN A 480 18.74 -23.08 21.82
CA GLN A 480 20.18 -23.00 22.05
C GLN A 480 20.87 -22.28 20.88
N ASP A 481 20.55 -22.66 19.64
CA ASP A 481 21.17 -22.14 18.42
C ASP A 481 20.98 -20.63 18.25
N VAL A 482 19.79 -20.09 18.58
CA VAL A 482 19.43 -18.67 18.38
C VAL A 482 20.41 -17.70 19.06
N TRP A 483 21.00 -18.08 20.20
CA TRP A 483 21.92 -17.22 20.94
C TRP A 483 23.19 -16.87 20.16
N SER A 484 23.60 -17.73 19.22
CA SER A 484 24.74 -17.45 18.33
C SER A 484 24.51 -16.27 17.38
N SER A 485 23.25 -15.93 17.10
CA SER A 485 22.87 -14.76 16.28
C SER A 485 22.58 -13.51 17.12
N LEU A 486 22.26 -13.68 18.41
CA LEU A 486 21.85 -12.59 19.31
C LEU A 486 22.99 -11.99 20.15
N ARG A 487 23.92 -12.83 20.65
CA ARG A 487 25.00 -12.39 21.56
C ARG A 487 26.31 -12.23 20.82
N LEU A 488 26.52 -11.03 20.28
CA LEU A 488 27.65 -10.69 19.44
C LEU A 488 28.75 -9.95 20.21
N PRO A 489 30.02 -9.99 19.75
CA PRO A 489 31.05 -9.04 20.15
C PRO A 489 30.63 -7.59 19.88
N SER A 490 31.25 -6.65 20.59
CA SER A 490 31.05 -5.22 20.35
C SER A 490 31.49 -4.80 18.93
N GLY A 491 30.83 -3.78 18.38
CA GLY A 491 31.10 -3.27 17.03
C GLY A 491 30.35 -3.97 15.89
N LEU A 492 29.58 -5.04 16.17
CA LEU A 492 28.77 -5.73 15.16
C LEU A 492 27.30 -5.27 15.21
N GLY A 493 26.78 -4.81 14.08
CA GLY A 493 25.39 -4.35 13.91
C GLY A 493 24.41 -5.41 13.39
N CYS A 494 24.75 -6.70 13.41
CA CYS A 494 23.91 -7.75 12.83
C CYS A 494 22.56 -7.85 13.57
N SER A 495 21.48 -7.76 12.80
CA SER A 495 20.12 -8.02 13.29
C SER A 495 19.76 -9.50 13.21
N THR A 496 18.72 -9.95 13.93
CA THR A 496 18.21 -11.33 13.86
C THR A 496 16.70 -11.32 13.66
N ILE A 497 16.21 -12.02 12.62
CA ILE A 497 14.78 -12.16 12.29
C ILE A 497 14.48 -13.64 12.04
N LEU A 498 13.58 -14.24 12.83
CA LEU A 498 13.37 -15.70 12.82
C LEU A 498 12.46 -16.21 11.68
N SER A 499 11.54 -15.39 11.18
CA SER A 499 10.69 -15.76 10.03
C SER A 499 11.42 -15.44 8.72
N PRO A 500 11.45 -16.38 7.74
CA PRO A 500 12.01 -16.11 6.44
C PRO A 500 11.20 -15.07 5.65
N GLU A 501 9.88 -15.05 5.80
CA GLU A 501 9.02 -14.02 5.23
C GLU A 501 9.26 -12.66 5.92
N GLY A 502 9.46 -12.67 7.24
CA GLY A 502 9.80 -11.51 8.04
C GLY A 502 11.17 -10.91 7.71
N SER A 503 12.17 -11.73 7.36
CA SER A 503 13.50 -11.22 6.99
C SER A 503 13.46 -10.51 5.62
N ALA A 504 12.70 -11.05 4.66
CA ALA A 504 12.41 -10.38 3.40
C ALA A 504 11.59 -9.08 3.61
N GLN A 505 10.62 -9.08 4.52
CA GLN A 505 9.85 -7.88 4.87
C GLN A 505 10.72 -6.81 5.55
N PHE A 506 11.66 -7.20 6.42
CA PHE A 506 12.59 -6.27 7.07
C PHE A 506 13.59 -5.67 6.06
N ALA A 507 14.11 -6.49 5.15
CA ALA A 507 14.90 -5.99 4.01
C ALA A 507 14.09 -5.03 3.13
N ALA A 508 12.81 -5.33 2.85
CA ALA A 508 11.92 -4.43 2.15
C ALA A 508 11.68 -3.11 2.91
N GLN A 509 11.57 -3.14 4.24
CA GLN A 509 11.43 -1.93 5.07
C GLN A 509 12.68 -1.04 4.99
N ILE A 510 13.88 -1.63 4.95
CA ILE A 510 15.14 -0.90 4.72
C ILE A 510 15.12 -0.22 3.35
N PHE A 511 14.80 -0.96 2.28
CA PHE A 511 14.73 -0.38 0.93
C PHE A 511 13.60 0.64 0.74
N GLY A 512 12.47 0.46 1.43
CA GLY A 512 11.34 1.38 1.42
C GLY A 512 11.64 2.78 1.98
N LEU A 513 12.80 2.99 2.62
CA LEU A 513 13.28 4.32 2.98
C LEU A 513 13.65 5.16 1.74
N ASN A 514 14.16 4.51 0.68
CA ASN A 514 14.70 5.15 -0.54
C ASN A 514 13.99 4.71 -1.83
N ASN A 515 12.96 3.87 -1.75
CA ASN A 515 12.24 3.31 -2.89
C ASN A 515 10.73 3.34 -2.64
N HIS A 516 10.01 4.28 -3.30
CA HIS A 516 8.57 4.46 -3.07
C HIS A 516 7.72 3.29 -3.54
N LEU A 517 8.18 2.50 -4.52
CA LEU A 517 7.44 1.32 -5.01
C LEU A 517 7.46 0.20 -3.97
N VAL A 518 8.62 -0.07 -3.37
CA VAL A 518 8.76 -1.04 -2.26
C VAL A 518 7.98 -0.54 -1.03
N TRP A 519 8.08 0.76 -0.72
CA TRP A 519 7.31 1.37 0.36
C TRP A 519 5.79 1.25 0.15
N ALA A 520 5.30 1.48 -1.07
CA ALA A 520 3.89 1.39 -1.40
C ALA A 520 3.34 -0.04 -1.22
N LYS A 521 4.10 -1.06 -1.64
CA LYS A 521 3.77 -2.48 -1.40
C LYS A 521 3.69 -2.81 0.09
N LEU A 522 4.60 -2.29 0.91
CA LEU A 522 4.51 -2.42 2.37
C LEU A 522 3.27 -1.72 2.94
N ARG A 523 2.97 -0.48 2.50
CA ARG A 523 1.83 0.30 2.99
C ARG A 523 0.48 -0.32 2.63
N ALA A 524 0.36 -0.86 1.42
CA ALA A 524 -0.80 -1.61 0.96
C ALA A 524 -0.90 -2.97 1.66
N SER A 525 0.21 -3.66 1.95
CA SER A 525 0.20 -4.90 2.74
C SER A 525 -0.33 -4.68 4.16
N ILE A 526 0.02 -3.56 4.82
CA ILE A 526 -0.54 -3.21 6.14
C ILE A 526 -2.07 -3.06 6.06
N LEU A 527 -2.56 -2.34 5.05
CA LEU A 527 -4.00 -2.19 4.80
C LEU A 527 -4.67 -3.54 4.57
N ASN A 528 -4.17 -4.34 3.63
CA ASN A 528 -4.80 -5.61 3.23
C ASN A 528 -4.82 -6.65 4.38
N THR A 529 -3.79 -6.69 5.23
CA THR A 529 -3.80 -7.52 6.44
C THR A 529 -4.87 -7.05 7.43
N TRP A 530 -4.98 -5.74 7.66
CA TRP A 530 -6.02 -5.18 8.53
C TRP A 530 -7.44 -5.41 7.98
N ILE A 531 -7.66 -5.26 6.67
CA ILE A 531 -8.95 -5.60 6.01
C ILE A 531 -9.26 -7.09 6.22
N SER A 532 -8.27 -7.97 6.05
CA SER A 532 -8.44 -9.42 6.24
C SER A 532 -8.87 -9.77 7.66
N LEU A 533 -8.33 -9.09 8.68
CA LEU A 533 -8.77 -9.23 10.07
C LEU A 533 -10.22 -8.76 10.27
N LYS A 534 -10.61 -7.62 9.68
CA LYS A 534 -11.98 -7.10 9.74
C LYS A 534 -13.00 -8.04 9.08
N GLN A 535 -12.63 -8.68 7.96
CA GLN A 535 -13.49 -9.67 7.29
C GLN A 535 -13.58 -10.99 8.07
N ALA A 536 -12.48 -11.45 8.68
CA ALA A 536 -12.49 -12.62 9.56
C ALA A 536 -13.37 -12.40 10.81
N ASP A 537 -13.24 -11.22 11.44
CA ASP A 537 -14.10 -10.79 12.56
C ASP A 537 -15.57 -10.69 12.16
N LYS A 538 -15.88 -10.08 11.00
CA LYS A 538 -17.26 -10.04 10.48
C LYS A 538 -17.86 -11.42 10.33
N LYS A 539 -17.13 -12.35 9.71
CA LYS A 539 -17.56 -13.74 9.48
C LYS A 539 -17.75 -14.53 10.78
N ILE A 540 -16.89 -14.38 11.79
CA ILE A 540 -17.07 -15.12 13.05
C ILE A 540 -18.22 -14.56 13.89
N ARG A 541 -18.50 -13.25 13.83
CA ARG A 541 -19.70 -12.66 14.48
C ARG A 541 -21.01 -13.19 13.91
N GLU A 542 -21.07 -13.46 12.61
CA GLU A 542 -22.24 -14.09 11.97
C GLU A 542 -22.54 -15.50 12.52
N SER A 543 -21.56 -16.17 13.14
CA SER A 543 -21.71 -17.48 13.77
C SER A 543 -22.09 -17.43 15.26
N ASN A 544 -22.24 -16.22 15.83
CA ASN A 544 -22.63 -16.00 17.23
C ASN A 544 -24.12 -15.64 17.39
N LEU A 545 -24.90 -15.73 16.31
CA LEU A 545 -26.35 -15.49 16.22
C LEU A 545 -27.06 -16.77 15.80
#